data_AF-B5CRX4-F1
#
_entry.id   AF-B5CRX4-F1
#
_cell.length_a   1.000
_cell.length_b   1.000
_cell.length_c   1.000
_cell.angle_alpha   90.00
_cell.angle_beta   90.00
_cell.angle_gamma   90.00
#
_symmetry.space_group_name_H-M   'P 1'
#
loop_
_entity.id
_entity.type
_entity.pdbx_description
1 polymer ?
#
loop_
_entity_poly.entity_id
_entity_poly.type
_entity_poly.pdbx_seq_one_letter_code
_entity_poly.pdbx_strand_id
1 'polypeptide(L)'
;MQYKPHDYQQYAINYILEHPIAAVILGMGLGKTSITLTAIEQLMYGCFEISKVLVVAPLRVARNTWSDEIHKWEHLKHLKYSIVLVQKFLNKWTIFLFCSILFSSNQKEH
;
A
#
# COMPACT_ATOMS: atom_id res chain seq x y z
N MET A 1 4.04 12.53 11.39
CA MET A 1 2.69 13.11 11.54
C MET A 1 1.79 12.05 12.12
N GLN A 2 0.93 12.42 13.08
CA GLN A 2 -0.11 11.52 13.58
C GLN A 2 -1.26 11.44 12.58
N TYR A 3 -1.62 10.23 12.17
CA TYR A 3 -2.73 9.98 11.27
C TYR A 3 -4.05 10.00 12.04
N LYS A 4 -4.93 10.93 11.69
CA LYS A 4 -6.31 10.99 12.19
C LYS A 4 -7.24 10.86 10.99
N PRO A 5 -7.70 9.63 10.67
CA PRO A 5 -8.54 9.42 9.51
C PRO A 5 -9.89 10.11 9.70
N HIS A 6 -10.39 10.70 8.62
CA HIS A 6 -11.76 11.18 8.55
C HIS A 6 -12.75 9.99 8.49
N ASP A 7 -14.03 10.23 8.77
CA ASP A 7 -15.06 9.17 8.80
C ASP A 7 -15.13 8.36 7.51
N TYR A 8 -15.00 9.01 6.35
CA TYR A 8 -14.98 8.32 5.06
C TYR A 8 -13.73 7.45 4.86
N GLN A 9 -12.59 7.83 5.46
CA GLN A 9 -11.36 7.06 5.41
C GLN A 9 -11.49 5.83 6.31
N GLN A 10 -12.05 6.00 7.52
CA GLN A 10 -12.34 4.88 8.41
C GLN A 10 -13.31 3.89 7.77
N TYR A 11 -14.39 4.38 7.16
CA TYR A 11 -15.31 3.53 6.42
C TYR A 11 -14.60 2.73 5.32
N ALA A 12 -13.75 3.37 4.53
CA ALA A 12 -13.01 2.70 3.47
C ALA A 12 -11.97 1.68 4.00
N ILE A 13 -11.33 1.97 5.14
CA ILE A 13 -10.42 1.04 5.81
C ILE A 13 -11.20 -0.20 6.25
N ASN A 14 -12.28 -0.01 7.03
CA ASN A 14 -13.09 -1.13 7.53
C ASN A 14 -13.67 -1.97 6.40
N TYR A 15 -14.10 -1.32 5.30
CA TYR A 15 -14.59 -2.04 4.13
C TYR A 15 -13.54 -2.98 3.54
N ILE A 16 -12.26 -2.58 3.51
CA ILE A 16 -11.14 -3.44 3.06
C ILE A 16 -10.90 -4.59 4.04
N LEU A 17 -11.02 -4.35 5.35
CA LEU A 17 -10.78 -5.39 6.37
C LEU A 17 -11.87 -6.46 6.37
N GLU A 18 -13.13 -6.07 6.18
CA GLU A 18 -14.28 -6.98 6.27
C GLU A 18 -14.49 -7.82 5.01
N HIS A 19 -13.98 -7.36 3.86
CA HIS A 19 -14.21 -8.01 2.57
C HIS A 19 -12.92 -8.61 2.01
N PRO A 20 -12.90 -9.93 1.69
CA PRO A 20 -11.72 -10.57 1.11
C PRO A 20 -11.34 -9.99 -0.27
N ILE A 21 -12.32 -9.41 -0.98
CA ILE A 21 -12.13 -8.71 -2.24
C ILE A 21 -12.90 -7.38 -2.15
N ALA A 22 -12.17 -6.26 -2.23
CA ALA A 22 -12.75 -4.93 -2.11
C ALA A 22 -12.32 -4.04 -3.28
N ALA A 23 -13.23 -3.19 -3.75
CA ALA A 23 -12.95 -2.13 -4.72
C ALA A 23 -13.26 -0.77 -4.08
N VAL A 24 -12.21 0.01 -3.81
CA VAL A 24 -12.34 1.35 -3.21
C VAL A 24 -12.03 2.43 -4.25
N ILE A 25 -13.08 3.14 -4.67
CA ILE A 25 -12.98 4.22 -5.67
C ILE A 25 -13.20 5.55 -4.96
N LEU A 26 -12.16 6.39 -4.91
CA LEU A 26 -12.17 7.67 -4.22
C LEU A 26 -11.66 8.78 -5.13
N GLY A 27 -12.16 10.00 -4.94
CA GLY A 27 -11.70 11.21 -5.60
C GLY A 27 -10.24 11.58 -5.30
N MET A 28 -9.64 12.41 -6.16
CA MET A 28 -8.27 12.91 -6.01
C MET A 28 -8.12 13.66 -4.68
N GLY A 29 -6.98 13.52 -3.99
CA GLY A 29 -6.72 14.22 -2.72
C GLY A 29 -7.35 13.59 -1.46
N LEU A 30 -8.18 12.54 -1.58
CA LEU A 30 -8.85 11.90 -0.43
C LEU A 30 -7.97 10.92 0.36
N GLY A 31 -6.67 10.87 0.09
CA GLY A 31 -5.75 9.98 0.83
C GLY A 31 -5.91 8.49 0.49
N LYS A 32 -6.21 8.15 -0.77
CA LYS A 32 -6.31 6.74 -1.24
C LYS A 32 -5.17 5.86 -0.76
N THR A 33 -3.93 6.33 -0.94
CA THR A 33 -2.74 5.58 -0.57
C THR A 33 -2.63 5.40 0.94
N SER A 34 -2.96 6.42 1.75
CA SER A 34 -2.88 6.32 3.21
C SER A 34 -3.98 5.42 3.79
N ILE A 35 -5.18 5.43 3.22
CA ILE A 35 -6.26 4.47 3.52
C ILE A 35 -5.77 3.05 3.28
N THR A 36 -5.27 2.76 2.07
CA THR A 36 -4.81 1.42 1.69
C THR A 36 -3.64 0.96 2.56
N LEU A 37 -2.65 1.83 2.82
CA LEU A 37 -1.52 1.50 3.68
C LEU A 37 -1.94 1.23 5.13
N THR A 38 -2.92 1.97 5.64
CA THR A 38 -3.44 1.76 7.00
C THR A 38 -4.19 0.43 7.10
N ALA A 39 -5.01 0.10 6.11
CA ALA A 39 -5.66 -1.21 6.05
C ALA A 39 -4.64 -2.35 5.98
N ILE A 40 -3.58 -2.22 5.17
CA ILE A 40 -2.49 -3.21 5.10
C ILE A 40 -1.79 -3.36 6.45
N GLU A 41 -1.48 -2.27 7.14
CA GLU A 41 -0.83 -2.29 8.46
C GLU A 41 -1.68 -3.03 9.50
N GLN A 42 -2.99 -2.79 9.52
CA GLN A 42 -3.92 -3.49 10.39
C GLN A 42 -4.04 -4.98 10.05
N LEU A 43 -4.10 -5.35 8.77
CA LEU A 43 -4.14 -6.75 8.36
C LEU A 43 -2.84 -7.49 8.72
N MET A 44 -1.69 -6.82 8.62
CA MET A 44 -0.38 -7.42 8.90
C MET A 44 -0.06 -7.53 10.40
N TYR A 45 -0.38 -6.50 11.18
CA TYR A 45 0.08 -6.36 12.57
C TYR A 45 -1.05 -6.27 13.61
N GLY A 46 -2.26 -5.92 13.20
CA GLY A 46 -3.44 -5.92 14.07
C GLY A 46 -4.11 -7.29 14.12
N CYS A 47 -4.49 -7.80 12.94
CA CYS A 47 -5.24 -9.06 12.79
C CYS A 47 -4.36 -10.26 12.43
N PHE A 48 -3.12 -10.03 11.96
CA PHE A 48 -2.18 -11.06 11.52
C PHE A 48 -2.72 -11.99 10.42
N GLU A 49 -3.64 -11.50 9.58
CA GLU A 49 -4.26 -12.28 8.51
C GLU A 49 -3.34 -12.42 7.29
N ILE A 50 -2.44 -11.46 7.08
CA ILE A 50 -1.55 -11.44 5.92
C ILE A 50 -0.10 -11.21 6.35
N SER A 51 0.84 -11.88 5.68
CA SER A 51 2.28 -11.71 5.95
C SER A 51 3.00 -10.88 4.89
N LYS A 52 2.48 -10.87 3.65
CA LYS A 52 3.07 -10.18 2.51
C LYS A 52 2.01 -9.55 1.62
N VAL A 53 2.30 -8.35 1.11
CA VAL A 53 1.40 -7.63 0.20
C VAL A 53 2.16 -7.25 -1.06
N LEU A 54 1.53 -7.49 -2.21
CA LEU A 54 2.02 -7.08 -3.53
C LEU A 54 1.17 -5.92 -4.04
N VAL A 55 1.74 -4.72 -4.10
CA VAL A 55 1.08 -3.57 -4.71
C VAL A 55 1.56 -3.41 -6.13
N VAL A 56 0.61 -3.36 -7.07
CA VAL A 56 0.87 -3.13 -8.47
C VAL A 56 0.47 -1.71 -8.85
N ALA A 57 1.41 -0.91 -9.34
CA ALA A 57 1.14 0.46 -9.74
C ALA A 57 2.05 0.94 -10.90
N PRO A 58 1.67 2.02 -11.61
CA PRO A 58 2.55 2.68 -12.57
C PRO A 58 3.88 3.09 -11.93
N LEU A 59 4.96 3.08 -12.72
CA LEU A 59 6.33 3.36 -12.27
C LEU A 59 6.45 4.55 -11.31
N ARG A 60 5.87 5.71 -11.69
CA ARG A 60 5.99 6.95 -10.92
C ARG A 60 5.30 6.85 -9.56
N VAL A 61 4.14 6.19 -9.51
CA VAL A 61 3.36 6.02 -8.30
C VAL A 61 4.07 5.07 -7.35
N ALA A 62 4.54 3.93 -7.86
CA ALA A 62 5.24 2.95 -7.05
C ALA A 62 6.58 3.47 -6.50
N ARG A 63 7.30 4.29 -7.28
CA ARG A 63 8.59 4.85 -6.88
C ARG A 63 8.49 5.95 -5.82
N ASN A 64 7.49 6.84 -5.94
CA ASN A 64 7.45 8.06 -5.15
C ASN A 64 6.29 8.04 -4.15
N THR A 65 5.06 7.85 -4.64
CA THR A 65 3.85 8.09 -3.85
C THR A 65 3.76 7.19 -2.62
N TRP A 66 4.05 5.90 -2.77
CA TRP A 66 3.95 4.96 -1.64
C TRP A 66 5.04 5.19 -0.60
N SER A 67 6.29 5.40 -1.02
CA SER A 67 7.38 5.71 -0.10
C SER A 67 7.14 7.01 0.64
N ASP A 68 6.70 8.07 -0.06
CA ASP A 68 6.46 9.39 0.54
C ASP A 68 5.37 9.32 1.62
N GLU A 69 4.29 8.59 1.37
CA GLU A 69 3.22 8.39 2.35
C GLU A 69 3.69 7.55 3.56
N ILE A 70 4.47 6.48 3.34
CA ILE A 70 5.04 5.67 4.44
C ILE A 70 5.93 6.52 5.35
N HIS A 71 6.79 7.38 4.77
CA HIS A 71 7.69 8.24 5.55
C HIS A 71 6.95 9.37 6.28
N LYS A 72 5.80 9.79 5.75
CA LYS A 72 4.97 10.88 6.30
C LYS A 72 4.23 10.48 7.58
N TRP A 73 3.64 9.29 7.61
CA TRP A 73 2.78 8.84 8.71
C TRP A 73 3.53 8.00 9.74
N GLU A 74 3.47 8.37 11.01
CA GLU A 74 4.24 7.68 12.06
C GLU A 74 3.87 6.22 12.25
N HIS A 75 2.58 5.87 12.14
CA HIS A 75 2.13 4.49 12.26
C HIS A 75 2.61 3.61 11.11
N LEU A 76 2.97 4.19 9.95
CA LEU A 76 3.41 3.42 8.78
C LEU A 76 4.92 3.23 8.71
N LYS A 77 5.71 4.00 9.48
CA LYS A 77 7.19 4.01 9.38
C LYS A 77 7.85 2.66 9.64
N HIS A 78 7.19 1.76 10.35
CA HIS A 78 7.71 0.44 10.65
C HIS A 78 7.48 -0.58 9.51
N LEU A 79 6.66 -0.23 8.51
CA LEU A 79 6.41 -1.08 7.35
C LEU A 79 7.68 -1.22 6.52
N LYS A 80 8.14 -2.46 6.36
CA LYS A 80 9.24 -2.79 5.45
C LYS A 80 8.68 -3.02 4.06
N TYR A 81 9.21 -2.28 3.08
CA TYR A 81 8.84 -2.41 1.69
C TYR A 81 10.07 -2.58 0.80
N SER A 82 9.88 -3.27 -0.32
CA SER A 82 10.88 -3.38 -1.38
C SER A 82 10.23 -3.02 -2.71
N ILE A 83 10.88 -2.13 -3.46
CA ILE A 83 10.39 -1.67 -4.76
C ILE A 83 11.13 -2.47 -5.85
N VAL A 84 10.38 -3.24 -6.63
CA VAL A 84 10.92 -3.96 -7.78
C VAL A 84 10.55 -3.19 -9.05
N LEU A 85 11.53 -2.54 -9.65
CA LEU A 85 11.40 -1.79 -10.89
C LEU A 85 11.89 -2.65 -12.06
N VAL A 86 11.00 -2.97 -13.00
CA VAL A 86 11.43 -3.58 -14.26
C VAL A 86 11.91 -2.45 -15.19
N GLN A 87 13.22 -2.36 -15.38
CA GLN A 87 13.82 -1.45 -16.35
C GLN A 87 13.57 -1.99 -17.76
N LYS A 88 13.04 -1.15 -18.65
CA LYS A 88 12.71 -1.48 -20.06
C LYS A 88 13.83 -2.28 -20.74
N PHE A 89 13.48 -3.44 -21.30
CA PHE A 89 14.17 -3.97 -22.47
C PHE A 89 13.61 -3.23 -23.69
N LEU A 90 14.47 -2.58 -24.48
CA LEU A 90 14.04 -1.87 -25.69
C LEU A 90 13.36 -2.87 -26.62
N ASN A 91 12.07 -2.65 -26.90
CA ASN A 91 11.50 -2.67 -28.25
C ASN A 91 10.13 -1.97 -28.25
N LYS A 92 9.87 -1.28 -29.36
CA LYS A 92 8.65 -0.52 -29.67
C LYS A 92 7.42 -1.39 -29.38
N TRP A 93 6.45 -0.84 -28.67
CA TRP A 93 5.15 -1.40 -28.31
C TRP A 93 5.09 -2.21 -27.00
N THR A 94 4.27 -1.70 -26.08
CA THR A 94 3.72 -2.37 -24.90
C THR A 94 4.71 -2.74 -23.80
N ILE A 95 4.79 -1.92 -22.76
CA ILE A 95 4.87 -2.41 -21.37
C ILE A 95 4.18 -1.33 -20.51
N PHE A 96 2.96 -1.61 -20.04
CA PHE A 96 2.48 -1.02 -18.78
C PHE A 96 3.56 -1.34 -17.77
N LEU A 97 4.27 -0.33 -17.26
CA LEU A 97 5.34 -0.59 -16.32
C LEU A 97 4.70 -1.02 -15.00
N PHE A 98 4.49 -2.32 -14.84
CA PHE A 98 4.06 -2.96 -13.62
C PHE A 98 5.23 -2.90 -12.65
N CYS A 99 5.20 -1.91 -11.76
CA CYS A 99 6.09 -1.88 -10.61
C CYS A 99 5.37 -2.52 -9.44
N SER A 100 6.08 -3.42 -8.77
CA SER A 100 5.57 -4.21 -7.65
C SER A 100 6.24 -3.75 -6.37
N ILE A 101 5.46 -3.37 -5.35
CA ILE A 101 5.96 -3.14 -3.99
C ILE A 101 5.62 -4.36 -3.16
N LEU A 102 6.64 -5.00 -2.60
CA LEU A 102 6.48 -6.11 -1.67
C LEU A 102 6.59 -5.59 -0.24
N PHE A 103 5.53 -5.73 0.53
CA PHE A 103 5.57 -5.58 1.99
C PHE A 103 5.84 -6.96 2.61
N SER A 104 6.66 -7.01 3.67
CA SER A 104 6.91 -8.24 4.41
C SER A 104 6.95 -7.98 5.90
N SER A 105 6.17 -8.73 6.67
CA SER A 105 6.38 -8.86 8.11
C SER A 105 7.63 -9.72 8.34
N ASN A 106 8.43 -9.38 9.34
CA ASN A 106 9.56 -10.19 9.80
C ASN A 106 9.32 -10.53 11.28
N GLN A 107 8.13 -11.06 11.56
CA GLN A 107 7.83 -11.69 12.85
C GLN A 107 8.47 -13.08 12.77
N LYS A 108 9.59 -13.25 13.46
CA LYS A 108 10.09 -14.58 13.81
C LYS A 108 9.00 -15.23 14.65
N GLU A 109 8.55 -16.41 14.23
CA GLU A 109 7.79 -17.32 15.06
C GLU A 109 8.47 -17.43 16.44
N HIS A 110 7.71 -17.12 17.48
CA HIS A 110 8.02 -17.42 18.87
C HIS A 110 6.82 -18.10 19.49
#